data_AF-A0A2V4HJI8-F1
#
_entry.id   AF-A0A2V4HJI8-F1
#
_cell.length_a   1.000
_cell.length_b   1.000
_cell.length_c   1.000
_cell.angle_alpha   90.00
_cell.angle_beta   90.00
_cell.angle_gamma   90.00
#
_symmetry.space_group_name_H-M   'P 1'
#
loop_
_entity.id
_entity.type
_entity.pdbx_description
1 polymer ?
#
loop_
_entity_poly.entity_id
_entity_poly.type
_entity_poly.pdbx_seq_one_letter_code
_entity_poly.pdbx_strand_id
1 'polypeptide(L)'
;MYAYVGSRTTRERNARGDGITVYRLDQQAGTLEQVQVVTDLVNPSFLTLNRAGDRLYTVHGDCSEVSAFSVDKASGTLTFLNRQSCEGKNPVHLALDPSERFMVVSNHITGTLAVLNVAENGALGSVNQLLTLDGPVGPHRVEQPFAKPHFNPFDASGNFVLVPDKGLDRVFSFRFDNGRLHPADQPFIAAREGAGPRHIAVHPKAGFAYVINELDSSVTSYRFDPHSGALQPIQVLPSLPASYTGNSRASEIEIDRSGRFLYASNRGYDSIAVYAIDRVSGLLSPVEFVLTEGKTPRFFTLTPDQRFLFALNEDSDSIVSFAVDPCSGALSKTGFSVSTGSPVCMIFSA
;
A
#
# COMPACT_ATOMS: atom_id res chain seq x y z
N MET A 1 -18.79 -5.76 -10.06
CA MET A 1 -17.52 -5.21 -9.53
C MET A 1 -16.51 -6.34 -9.44
N TYR A 2 -15.25 -6.03 -9.69
CA TYR A 2 -14.17 -7.00 -9.69
C TYR A 2 -13.09 -6.62 -8.68
N ALA A 3 -12.39 -7.61 -8.15
CA ALA A 3 -11.21 -7.44 -7.32
C ALA A 3 -10.00 -8.06 -8.05
N TYR A 4 -8.89 -7.34 -8.06
CA TYR A 4 -7.63 -7.77 -8.67
C TYR A 4 -6.64 -8.05 -7.56
N VAL A 5 -6.14 -9.27 -7.49
CA VAL A 5 -5.23 -9.73 -6.43
C VAL A 5 -3.86 -10.03 -7.01
N GLY A 6 -2.85 -9.30 -6.56
CA GLY A 6 -1.46 -9.56 -6.90
C GLY A 6 -0.82 -10.51 -5.90
N SER A 7 -0.08 -11.49 -6.39
CA SER A 7 0.58 -12.51 -5.56
C SER A 7 2.09 -12.55 -5.76
N ARG A 8 2.82 -13.01 -4.74
CA ARG A 8 4.19 -13.50 -4.92
C ARG A 8 4.17 -14.86 -5.62
N THR A 9 5.10 -15.09 -6.53
CA THR A 9 5.14 -16.27 -7.41
C THR A 9 6.47 -17.02 -7.39
N THR A 10 7.51 -16.45 -6.77
CA THR A 10 8.86 -17.03 -6.83
C THR A 10 9.17 -17.98 -5.67
N ARG A 11 9.97 -19.01 -5.98
CA ARG A 11 10.44 -20.00 -5.00
C ARG A 11 11.34 -19.37 -3.93
N GLU A 12 12.12 -18.35 -4.29
CA GLU A 12 13.00 -17.61 -3.37
C GLU A 12 12.21 -16.92 -2.25
N ARG A 13 10.94 -16.60 -2.50
CA ARG A 13 10.00 -16.06 -1.51
C ARG A 13 9.20 -17.14 -0.79
N ASN A 14 9.46 -18.43 -1.08
CA ASN A 14 8.62 -19.55 -0.66
C ASN A 14 7.14 -19.30 -1.01
N ALA A 15 6.89 -18.68 -2.15
CA ALA A 15 5.56 -18.27 -2.57
C ALA A 15 4.86 -19.33 -3.42
N ARG A 16 3.53 -19.27 -3.45
CA ARG A 16 2.65 -20.25 -4.14
C ARG A 16 1.60 -19.59 -5.03
N GLY A 17 1.74 -18.29 -5.30
CA GLY A 17 0.86 -17.57 -6.22
C GLY A 17 1.25 -17.77 -7.68
N ASP A 18 0.28 -17.56 -8.58
CA ASP A 18 0.44 -17.78 -10.02
C ASP A 18 0.50 -16.48 -10.85
N GLY A 19 0.33 -15.32 -10.22
CA GLY A 19 0.38 -14.01 -10.88
C GLY A 19 -0.68 -13.05 -10.35
N ILE A 20 -1.54 -12.54 -11.23
CA ILE A 20 -2.69 -11.72 -10.83
C ILE A 20 -3.97 -12.55 -10.94
N THR A 21 -4.70 -12.69 -9.84
CA THR A 21 -6.00 -13.35 -9.83
C THR A 21 -7.12 -12.32 -9.87
N VAL A 22 -8.06 -12.46 -10.80
CA VAL A 22 -9.26 -11.64 -10.93
C VAL A 22 -10.42 -12.35 -10.26
N TYR A 23 -11.11 -11.67 -9.37
CA TYR A 23 -12.32 -12.13 -8.70
C TYR A 23 -13.51 -11.25 -9.06
N ARG A 24 -14.68 -11.85 -9.18
CA ARG A 24 -15.97 -11.16 -9.09
C ARG A 24 -16.33 -11.00 -7.61
N LEU A 25 -16.62 -9.77 -7.20
CA LEU A 25 -17.03 -9.46 -5.83
C LEU A 25 -18.55 -9.50 -5.72
N ASP A 26 -19.07 -10.32 -4.81
CA ASP A 26 -20.42 -10.13 -4.28
C ASP A 26 -20.35 -9.06 -3.20
N GLN A 27 -20.80 -7.85 -3.54
CA GLN A 27 -20.75 -6.72 -2.61
C GLN A 27 -21.67 -6.95 -1.42
N GLN A 28 -22.78 -7.67 -1.55
CA GLN A 28 -23.74 -7.88 -0.45
C GLN A 28 -23.23 -8.92 0.56
N ALA A 29 -22.65 -10.01 0.06
CA ALA A 29 -22.17 -11.10 0.90
C ALA A 29 -20.71 -10.93 1.34
N GLY A 30 -19.93 -10.06 0.67
CA GLY A 30 -18.50 -9.90 0.93
C GLY A 30 -17.69 -11.13 0.53
N THR A 31 -18.10 -11.80 -0.57
CA THR A 31 -17.48 -13.03 -1.09
C THR A 31 -16.83 -12.80 -2.45
N LEU A 32 -15.89 -13.68 -2.81
CA LEU A 32 -15.09 -13.60 -4.03
C LEU A 32 -15.24 -14.89 -4.85
N GLU A 33 -15.53 -14.73 -6.13
CA GLU A 33 -15.58 -15.84 -7.10
C GLU A 33 -14.50 -15.64 -8.17
N GLN A 34 -13.62 -16.61 -8.38
CA GLN A 34 -12.51 -16.47 -9.33
C GLN A 34 -13.01 -16.40 -10.77
N VAL A 35 -12.47 -15.45 -11.54
CA VAL A 35 -12.81 -15.22 -12.96
C VAL A 35 -11.64 -15.55 -13.88
N GLN A 36 -10.42 -15.14 -13.51
CA GLN A 36 -9.23 -15.29 -14.33
C GLN A 36 -8.00 -15.40 -13.44
N VAL A 37 -6.98 -16.13 -13.90
CA VAL A 37 -5.60 -16.02 -13.40
C VAL A 37 -4.73 -15.58 -14.57
N VAL A 38 -4.03 -14.46 -14.41
CA VAL A 38 -3.03 -13.98 -15.36
C VAL A 38 -1.68 -14.54 -14.93
N THR A 39 -1.22 -15.55 -15.66
CA THR A 39 0.04 -16.26 -15.39
C THR A 39 1.26 -15.56 -16.02
N ASP A 40 2.44 -16.16 -15.87
CA ASP A 40 3.70 -15.69 -16.46
C ASP A 40 4.13 -14.29 -15.98
N LEU A 41 3.68 -13.94 -14.77
CA LEU A 41 4.08 -12.74 -14.05
C LEU A 41 4.96 -13.13 -12.86
N VAL A 42 6.13 -12.50 -12.74
CA VAL A 42 7.02 -12.70 -11.60
C VAL A 42 6.64 -11.69 -10.52
N ASN A 43 6.11 -12.15 -9.38
CA ASN A 43 5.80 -11.34 -8.20
C ASN A 43 5.06 -10.00 -8.48
N PRO A 44 3.89 -9.97 -9.15
CA PRO A 44 3.06 -8.76 -9.26
C PRO A 44 2.58 -8.30 -7.88
N SER A 45 3.40 -7.53 -7.16
CA SER A 45 3.30 -7.40 -5.71
C SER A 45 2.56 -6.16 -5.21
N PHE A 46 2.28 -5.22 -6.11
CA PHE A 46 1.40 -4.08 -5.86
C PHE A 46 0.70 -3.70 -7.16
N LEU A 47 -0.55 -3.25 -7.07
CA LEU A 47 -1.42 -2.95 -8.20
C LEU A 47 -1.98 -1.53 -8.08
N THR A 48 -2.21 -0.85 -9.19
CA THR A 48 -3.14 0.30 -9.26
C THR A 48 -4.01 0.22 -10.50
N LEU A 49 -5.18 0.85 -10.44
CA LEU A 49 -6.02 1.14 -11.60
C LEU A 49 -5.89 2.62 -11.98
N ASN A 50 -6.15 2.93 -13.24
CA ASN A 50 -6.47 4.30 -13.63
C ASN A 50 -7.91 4.68 -13.20
N ARG A 51 -8.22 5.98 -13.25
CA ARG A 51 -9.50 6.57 -12.85
C ARG A 51 -10.67 5.99 -13.63
N ALA A 52 -10.48 5.71 -14.92
CA ALA A 52 -11.50 5.13 -15.78
C ALA A 52 -11.75 3.63 -15.52
N GLY A 53 -10.90 2.99 -14.71
CA GLY A 53 -10.95 1.57 -14.36
C GLY A 53 -10.74 0.64 -15.56
N ASP A 54 -10.14 1.14 -16.65
CA ASP A 54 -9.92 0.40 -17.88
C ASP A 54 -8.44 0.07 -18.12
N ARG A 55 -7.54 0.52 -17.23
CA ARG A 55 -6.12 0.16 -17.20
C ARG A 55 -5.68 -0.25 -15.80
N LEU A 56 -4.95 -1.35 -15.73
CA LEU A 56 -4.32 -1.86 -14.52
C LEU A 56 -2.81 -1.90 -14.69
N TYR A 57 -2.09 -1.54 -13.63
CA TYR A 57 -0.64 -1.54 -13.59
C TYR A 57 -0.15 -2.36 -12.40
N THR A 58 1.01 -3.02 -12.56
CA THR A 58 1.65 -3.76 -11.48
C THR A 58 3.16 -3.57 -11.48
N VAL A 59 3.75 -3.50 -10.29
CA VAL A 59 5.19 -3.64 -10.09
C VAL A 59 5.55 -5.10 -9.83
N HIS A 60 6.70 -5.51 -10.35
CA HIS A 60 7.25 -6.85 -10.16
C HIS A 60 8.28 -6.86 -9.04
N GLY A 61 7.87 -7.31 -7.85
CA GLY A 61 8.74 -7.40 -6.68
C GLY A 61 9.92 -8.35 -6.92
N ASP A 62 11.08 -8.02 -6.36
CA ASP A 62 12.38 -8.67 -6.61
C ASP A 62 12.92 -8.55 -8.05
N CYS A 63 12.19 -7.88 -8.94
CA CYS A 63 12.61 -7.61 -10.31
C CYS A 63 12.91 -6.10 -10.47
N SER A 64 12.71 -5.56 -11.67
CA SER A 64 13.01 -4.18 -12.06
C SER A 64 11.97 -3.60 -13.02
N GLU A 65 10.78 -4.20 -13.07
CA GLU A 65 9.79 -3.93 -14.11
C GLU A 65 8.42 -3.53 -13.56
N VAL A 66 7.68 -2.82 -14.40
CA VAL A 66 6.27 -2.51 -14.28
C VAL A 66 5.55 -3.05 -15.51
N SER A 67 4.39 -3.68 -15.35
CA SER A 67 3.54 -4.12 -16.47
C SER A 67 2.21 -3.37 -16.47
N ALA A 68 1.66 -3.15 -17.67
CA ALA A 68 0.35 -2.55 -17.90
C ALA A 68 -0.60 -3.53 -18.58
N PHE A 69 -1.89 -3.42 -18.27
CA PHE A 69 -2.96 -4.25 -18.80
C PHE A 69 -4.17 -3.39 -19.17
N SER A 70 -4.89 -3.77 -20.21
CA SER A 70 -6.26 -3.30 -20.44
C SER A 70 -7.23 -4.14 -19.63
N VAL A 71 -8.25 -3.49 -19.08
CA VAL A 71 -9.32 -4.12 -18.31
C VAL A 71 -10.60 -4.13 -19.14
N ASP A 72 -11.15 -5.32 -19.38
CA ASP A 72 -12.53 -5.44 -19.86
C ASP A 72 -13.47 -5.18 -18.67
N LYS A 73 -14.24 -4.09 -18.72
CA LYS A 73 -15.12 -3.69 -17.60
C LYS A 73 -16.34 -4.59 -17.43
N ALA A 74 -16.75 -5.32 -18.47
CA ALA A 74 -17.91 -6.19 -18.42
C ALA A 74 -17.57 -7.56 -17.82
N SER A 75 -16.40 -8.10 -18.13
CA SER A 75 -15.94 -9.40 -17.62
C SER A 75 -14.96 -9.31 -16.46
N GLY A 76 -14.32 -8.15 -16.27
CA GLY A 76 -13.23 -7.91 -15.33
C GLY A 76 -11.88 -8.38 -15.83
N THR A 77 -11.80 -9.06 -16.98
CA THR A 77 -10.57 -9.73 -17.42
C THR A 77 -9.48 -8.76 -17.86
N LEU A 78 -8.23 -9.16 -17.63
CA LEU A 78 -7.03 -8.42 -17.99
C LEU A 78 -6.43 -8.94 -19.29
N THR A 79 -5.98 -8.03 -20.15
CA THR A 79 -5.15 -8.32 -21.33
C THR A 79 -3.87 -7.50 -21.24
N PHE A 80 -2.72 -8.17 -21.39
CA PHE A 80 -1.41 -7.51 -21.31
C PHE A 80 -1.23 -6.46 -22.42
N LEU A 81 -0.69 -5.29 -22.06
CA LEU A 81 -0.34 -4.22 -23.00
C LEU A 81 1.16 -4.18 -23.24
N ASN A 82 1.92 -3.83 -22.21
CA ASN A 82 3.37 -3.79 -22.28
C ASN A 82 4.03 -3.88 -20.90
N ARG A 83 5.37 -3.98 -20.91
CA ARG A 83 6.24 -3.99 -19.73
C ARG A 83 7.38 -3.00 -19.96
N GLN A 84 7.77 -2.29 -18.91
CA GLN A 84 8.90 -1.36 -18.92
C GLN A 84 9.75 -1.54 -17.67
N SER A 85 11.05 -1.25 -17.78
CA SER A 85 11.91 -1.17 -16.61
C SER A 85 11.60 0.12 -15.82
N CYS A 86 11.66 0.05 -14.50
CA CYS A 86 11.66 1.22 -13.61
C CYS A 86 13.08 1.70 -13.27
N GLU A 87 14.12 1.16 -13.91
CA GLU A 87 15.54 1.50 -13.72
C GLU A 87 16.05 1.41 -12.26
N GLY A 88 15.32 0.69 -11.41
CA GLY A 88 15.70 0.34 -10.05
C GLY A 88 15.36 -1.12 -9.74
N LYS A 89 15.63 -1.56 -8.50
CA LYS A 89 15.41 -2.95 -8.10
C LYS A 89 14.39 -3.08 -6.98
N ASN A 90 13.62 -4.18 -7.07
CA ASN A 90 12.52 -4.53 -6.20
C ASN A 90 11.55 -3.35 -6.04
N PRO A 91 10.85 -2.95 -7.12
CA PRO A 91 9.78 -1.97 -7.01
C PRO A 91 8.66 -2.53 -6.12
N VAL A 92 8.23 -1.76 -5.13
CA VAL A 92 7.26 -2.22 -4.10
C VAL A 92 5.97 -1.42 -4.08
N HIS A 93 5.93 -0.27 -4.75
CA HIS A 93 4.74 0.56 -4.87
C HIS A 93 4.78 1.39 -6.17
N LEU A 94 3.60 1.72 -6.69
CA LEU A 94 3.42 2.59 -7.85
C LEU A 94 2.17 3.47 -7.68
N ALA A 95 2.22 4.70 -8.16
CA ALA A 95 1.08 5.62 -8.17
C ALA A 95 1.04 6.43 -9.47
N LEU A 96 -0.16 6.60 -10.04
CA LEU A 96 -0.39 7.51 -11.15
C LEU A 96 -0.50 8.95 -10.64
N ASP A 97 0.03 9.89 -11.40
CA ASP A 97 -0.23 11.30 -11.17
C ASP A 97 -1.69 11.67 -11.48
N PRO A 98 -2.21 12.80 -11.01
CA PRO A 98 -3.60 13.20 -11.26
C PRO A 98 -3.98 13.32 -12.75
N SER A 99 -3.02 13.59 -13.63
CA SER A 99 -3.26 13.63 -15.08
C SER A 99 -3.19 12.25 -15.75
N GLU A 100 -2.71 11.22 -15.04
CA GLU A 100 -2.49 9.86 -15.51
C GLU A 100 -1.52 9.74 -16.70
N ARG A 101 -0.64 10.75 -16.85
CA ARG A 101 0.42 10.78 -17.88
C ARG A 101 1.78 10.38 -17.32
N PHE A 102 1.89 10.25 -16.01
CA PHE A 102 3.09 9.87 -15.31
C PHE A 102 2.79 8.87 -14.21
N MET A 103 3.78 8.03 -13.93
CA MET A 103 3.73 7.05 -12.85
C MET A 103 4.98 7.19 -11.98
N VAL A 104 4.79 7.29 -10.67
CA VAL A 104 5.88 7.28 -9.69
C VAL A 104 6.00 5.88 -9.10
N VAL A 105 7.22 5.32 -9.07
CA VAL A 105 7.53 3.98 -8.58
C VAL A 105 8.57 4.06 -7.46
N SER A 106 8.32 3.37 -6.33
CA SER A 106 9.29 3.21 -5.24
C SER A 106 10.13 1.96 -5.41
N ASN A 107 11.44 2.12 -5.64
CA ASN A 107 12.38 1.03 -5.78
C ASN A 107 13.10 0.75 -4.45
N HIS A 108 12.67 -0.32 -3.76
CA HIS A 108 13.05 -0.58 -2.38
C HIS A 108 14.53 -0.89 -2.20
N ILE A 109 15.15 -1.62 -3.13
CA ILE A 109 16.52 -2.12 -2.95
C ILE A 109 17.57 -1.14 -3.47
N THR A 110 17.24 -0.34 -4.48
CA THR A 110 18.15 0.70 -4.99
C THR A 110 18.02 2.03 -4.25
N GLY A 111 17.01 2.20 -3.38
CA GLY A 111 16.82 3.46 -2.67
C GLY A 111 16.41 4.60 -3.60
N THR A 112 15.64 4.31 -4.65
CA THR A 112 15.29 5.29 -5.69
C THR A 112 13.78 5.43 -5.89
N LEU A 113 13.36 6.61 -6.34
CA LEU A 113 12.05 6.85 -6.94
C LEU A 113 12.23 7.01 -8.44
N ALA A 114 11.45 6.28 -9.23
CA ALA A 114 11.41 6.45 -10.69
C ALA A 114 10.12 7.14 -11.12
N VAL A 115 10.20 8.03 -12.10
CA VAL A 115 9.03 8.60 -12.78
C VAL A 115 9.03 8.12 -14.22
N LEU A 116 7.97 7.40 -14.61
CA LEU A 116 7.76 6.87 -15.95
C LEU A 116 6.69 7.70 -16.68
N ASN A 117 6.84 7.85 -17.99
CA ASN A 117 5.75 8.37 -18.82
C ASN A 117 4.65 7.31 -19.00
N VAL A 118 3.41 7.73 -19.15
CA VAL A 118 2.25 6.88 -19.50
C VAL A 118 1.60 7.46 -20.75
N ALA A 119 1.46 6.64 -21.78
CA ALA A 119 0.86 7.04 -23.04
C ALA A 119 -0.67 7.17 -22.91
N GLU A 120 -1.31 7.87 -23.84
CA GLU A 120 -2.78 8.07 -23.84
C GLU A 120 -3.57 6.76 -23.86
N ASN A 121 -3.04 5.71 -24.50
CA ASN A 121 -3.66 4.40 -24.51
C ASN A 121 -3.41 3.59 -23.21
N GLY A 122 -2.72 4.16 -22.23
CA GLY A 122 -2.34 3.54 -20.97
C GLY A 122 -1.04 2.75 -20.98
N ALA A 123 -0.33 2.63 -22.12
CA ALA A 123 0.93 1.92 -22.18
C ALA A 123 2.05 2.64 -21.41
N LEU A 124 2.94 1.89 -20.78
CA LEU A 124 4.10 2.43 -20.06
C LEU A 124 5.16 2.92 -21.05
N GLY A 125 5.66 4.14 -20.85
CA GLY A 125 6.81 4.71 -21.52
C GLY A 125 8.10 4.58 -20.70
N SER A 126 9.17 5.21 -21.18
CA SER A 126 10.47 5.20 -20.50
C SER A 126 10.44 5.99 -19.18
N VAL A 127 11.41 5.67 -18.31
CA VAL A 127 11.75 6.52 -17.16
C VAL A 127 12.22 7.88 -17.67
N ASN A 128 11.70 8.97 -17.08
CA ASN A 128 12.08 10.35 -17.38
C ASN A 128 12.83 11.02 -16.20
N GLN A 129 12.80 10.40 -15.02
CA GLN A 129 13.55 10.78 -13.84
C GLN A 129 13.81 9.57 -12.96
N LEU A 130 15.05 9.43 -12.50
CA LEU A 130 15.44 8.51 -11.43
C LEU A 130 16.05 9.34 -10.31
N LEU A 131 15.40 9.35 -9.14
CA LEU A 131 15.79 10.14 -7.98
C LEU A 131 16.32 9.21 -6.88
N THR A 132 17.54 9.43 -6.41
CA THR A 132 18.11 8.72 -5.26
C THR A 132 17.69 9.38 -3.95
N LEU A 133 17.33 8.56 -2.96
CA LEU A 133 17.07 9.00 -1.59
C LEU A 133 18.32 8.83 -0.74
N ASP A 134 18.82 9.93 -0.19
CA ASP A 134 20.02 9.97 0.63
C ASP A 134 19.72 10.37 2.08
N GLY A 135 20.55 9.87 2.99
CA GLY A 135 20.45 10.17 4.41
C GLY A 135 21.29 9.24 5.28
N PRO A 136 21.40 9.55 6.58
CA PRO A 136 21.93 8.61 7.55
C PRO A 136 20.99 7.40 7.63
N VAL A 137 21.58 6.22 7.66
CA VAL A 137 20.83 4.97 7.81
C VAL A 137 20.36 4.79 9.25
N GLY A 138 19.23 4.13 9.43
CA GLY A 138 18.70 3.78 10.75
C GLY A 138 19.57 2.74 11.48
N PRO A 139 19.34 2.53 12.79
CA PRO A 139 20.22 1.72 13.65
C PRO A 139 20.13 0.22 13.39
N HIS A 140 19.05 -0.28 12.76
CA HIS A 140 18.83 -1.71 12.59
C HIS A 140 19.77 -2.28 11.51
N ARG A 141 20.88 -2.88 11.95
CA ARG A 141 21.99 -3.41 11.12
C ARG A 141 21.59 -4.20 9.87
N VAL A 142 20.53 -5.03 9.96
CA VAL A 142 20.06 -5.87 8.83
C VAL A 142 18.96 -5.20 7.99
N GLU A 143 18.03 -4.50 8.62
CA GLU A 143 16.83 -3.96 7.95
C GLU A 143 17.02 -2.56 7.40
N GLN A 144 17.99 -1.81 7.93
CA GLN A 144 18.31 -0.44 7.59
C GLN A 144 19.78 -0.24 7.14
N PRO A 145 20.33 -1.05 6.20
CA PRO A 145 21.70 -0.88 5.72
C PRO A 145 21.86 0.25 4.69
N PHE A 146 20.77 0.77 4.13
CA PHE A 146 20.69 1.80 3.09
C PHE A 146 19.23 2.28 2.95
N ALA A 147 18.98 3.28 2.10
CA ALA A 147 17.64 3.83 1.84
C ALA A 147 16.66 2.82 1.23
N LYS A 148 15.44 2.78 1.75
CA LYS A 148 14.43 1.77 1.42
C LYS A 148 13.04 2.40 1.34
N PRO A 149 12.75 3.21 0.31
CA PRO A 149 11.41 3.73 0.10
C PRO A 149 10.44 2.57 -0.06
N HIS A 150 9.26 2.69 0.54
CA HIS A 150 8.30 1.58 0.53
C HIS A 150 6.90 1.98 0.02
N PHE A 151 6.59 3.28 -0.07
CA PHE A 151 5.30 3.78 -0.53
C PHE A 151 5.45 5.17 -1.16
N ASN A 152 4.53 5.58 -2.04
CA ASN A 152 4.59 6.91 -2.69
C ASN A 152 3.23 7.47 -3.15
N PRO A 153 2.19 7.53 -2.30
CA PRO A 153 0.90 8.09 -2.67
C PRO A 153 1.02 9.59 -2.92
N PHE A 154 0.19 10.05 -3.86
CA PHE A 154 -0.12 11.47 -3.98
C PHE A 154 -1.06 11.90 -2.85
N ASP A 155 -0.87 13.12 -2.36
CA ASP A 155 -1.85 13.76 -1.48
C ASP A 155 -3.17 14.04 -2.24
N ALA A 156 -4.22 14.41 -1.52
CA ALA A 156 -5.54 14.65 -2.12
C ALA A 156 -5.55 15.78 -3.17
N SER A 157 -4.62 16.75 -3.08
CA SER A 157 -4.48 17.80 -4.09
C SER A 157 -3.69 17.35 -5.31
N GLY A 158 -2.92 16.27 -5.20
CA GLY A 158 -2.06 15.75 -6.26
C GLY A 158 -0.75 16.53 -6.43
N ASN A 159 -0.45 17.46 -5.52
CA ASN A 159 0.72 18.33 -5.59
C ASN A 159 1.94 17.71 -4.91
N PHE A 160 1.73 16.81 -3.95
CA PHE A 160 2.80 16.21 -3.15
C PHE A 160 2.76 14.69 -3.20
N VAL A 161 3.95 14.09 -3.28
CA VAL A 161 4.16 12.65 -3.12
C VAL A 161 4.86 12.42 -1.78
N LEU A 162 4.22 11.67 -0.91
CA LEU A 162 4.73 11.36 0.43
C LEU A 162 5.37 9.98 0.43
N VAL A 163 6.62 9.88 0.88
CA VAL A 163 7.45 8.68 0.69
C VAL A 163 8.07 8.24 2.02
N PRO A 164 7.43 7.30 2.74
CA PRO A 164 8.05 6.62 3.86
C PRO A 164 9.25 5.80 3.39
N ASP A 165 10.38 6.00 4.07
CA ASP A 165 11.62 5.26 3.86
C ASP A 165 12.00 4.50 5.13
N LYS A 166 11.95 3.17 5.03
CA LYS A 166 12.26 2.27 6.14
C LYS A 166 13.72 2.38 6.56
N GLY A 167 14.61 2.54 5.59
CA GLY A 167 16.05 2.45 5.75
C GLY A 167 16.67 3.68 6.39
N LEU A 168 16.07 4.85 6.19
CA LEU A 168 16.57 6.14 6.67
C LEU A 168 15.81 6.69 7.88
N ASP A 169 14.78 5.97 8.36
CA ASP A 169 13.84 6.46 9.39
C ASP A 169 13.30 7.86 9.03
N ARG A 170 12.81 8.01 7.80
CA ARG A 170 12.30 9.29 7.28
C ARG A 170 10.99 9.10 6.54
N VAL A 171 10.19 10.16 6.54
CA VAL A 171 9.09 10.32 5.59
C VAL A 171 9.43 11.54 4.74
N PHE A 172 9.74 11.31 3.47
CA PHE A 172 10.04 12.35 2.51
C PHE A 172 8.76 12.97 1.95
N SER A 173 8.86 14.23 1.52
CA SER A 173 7.82 14.95 0.83
C SER A 173 8.40 15.60 -0.43
N PHE A 174 7.80 15.28 -1.57
CA PHE A 174 8.21 15.81 -2.87
C PHE A 174 7.05 16.53 -3.52
N ARG A 175 7.26 17.78 -3.94
CA ARG A 175 6.36 18.44 -4.87
C ARG A 175 6.45 17.75 -6.23
N PHE A 176 5.30 17.45 -6.82
CA PHE A 176 5.21 16.91 -8.18
C PHE A 176 4.83 18.02 -9.16
N ASP A 177 5.61 18.17 -10.22
CA ASP A 177 5.42 19.23 -11.20
C ASP A 177 5.79 18.72 -12.59
N ASN A 178 4.79 18.69 -13.48
CA ASN A 178 4.93 18.33 -14.89
C ASN A 178 5.81 17.08 -15.14
N GLY A 179 5.52 15.99 -14.43
CA GLY A 179 6.24 14.73 -14.60
C GLY A 179 7.58 14.65 -13.87
N ARG A 180 7.84 15.54 -12.91
CA ARG A 180 9.07 15.53 -12.11
C ARG A 180 8.79 15.69 -10.63
N LEU A 181 9.58 14.99 -9.82
CA LEU A 181 9.67 15.14 -8.37
C LEU A 181 10.72 16.18 -8.01
N HIS A 182 10.33 17.12 -7.15
CA HIS A 182 11.18 18.13 -6.54
C HIS A 182 11.03 18.03 -5.02
N PRO A 183 12.11 18.15 -4.23
CA PRO A 183 11.96 18.22 -2.78
C PRO A 183 10.98 19.34 -2.38
N ALA A 184 10.08 19.06 -1.43
CA ALA A 184 9.26 20.08 -0.81
C ALA A 184 10.11 21.04 0.04
N ASP A 185 9.55 22.19 0.45
CA ASP A 185 10.24 23.17 1.29
C ASP A 185 10.75 22.54 2.59
N GLN A 186 9.93 21.67 3.19
CA GLN A 186 10.35 20.71 4.20
C GLN A 186 10.45 19.32 3.54
N PRO A 187 11.64 18.90 3.07
CA PRO A 187 11.76 17.74 2.19
C PRO A 187 11.58 16.40 2.89
N PHE A 188 11.69 16.37 4.22
CA PHE A 188 11.40 15.19 5.03
C PHE A 188 11.13 15.56 6.49
N ILE A 189 10.55 14.60 7.19
CA ILE A 189 10.52 14.54 8.65
C ILE A 189 11.21 13.25 9.11
N ALA A 190 11.98 13.33 10.19
CA ALA A 190 12.57 12.15 10.82
C ALA A 190 11.51 11.40 11.64
N ALA A 191 11.46 10.09 11.48
CA ALA A 191 10.70 9.21 12.34
C ALA A 191 11.48 8.93 13.64
N ARG A 192 10.85 8.21 14.58
CA ARG A 192 11.55 7.68 15.75
C ARG A 192 12.65 6.73 15.25
N GLU A 193 13.82 6.83 15.87
CA GLU A 193 14.97 5.96 15.57
C GLU A 193 14.56 4.47 15.66
N GLY A 194 14.82 3.72 14.59
CA GLY A 194 14.50 2.30 14.48
C GLY A 194 13.04 1.97 14.20
N ALA A 195 12.18 2.97 13.91
CA ALA A 195 10.77 2.73 13.62
C ALA A 195 10.55 2.05 12.26
N GLY A 196 11.32 2.46 11.25
CA GLY A 196 11.20 1.97 9.88
C GLY A 196 9.86 2.30 9.21
N PRO A 197 9.59 3.57 8.85
CA PRO A 197 8.39 3.98 8.13
C PRO A 197 8.13 3.14 6.87
N ARG A 198 6.90 2.65 6.69
CA ARG A 198 6.55 1.73 5.60
C ARG A 198 5.50 2.29 4.65
N HIS A 199 4.24 2.36 5.07
CA HIS A 199 3.13 2.92 4.29
C HIS A 199 2.55 4.15 4.98
N ILE A 200 1.82 4.98 4.23
CA ILE A 200 1.17 6.20 4.75
C ILE A 200 -0.27 6.31 4.23
N ALA A 201 -1.20 6.59 5.13
CA ALA A 201 -2.59 6.92 4.80
C ALA A 201 -2.81 8.42 4.99
N VAL A 202 -3.24 9.13 3.95
CA VAL A 202 -3.59 10.56 4.01
C VAL A 202 -5.09 10.70 4.23
N HIS A 203 -5.48 11.51 5.20
CA HIS A 203 -6.89 11.70 5.53
C HIS A 203 -7.63 12.38 4.37
N PRO A 204 -8.81 11.87 3.92
CA PRO A 204 -9.42 12.27 2.66
C PRO A 204 -9.94 13.71 2.63
N LYS A 205 -10.10 14.35 3.80
CA LYS A 205 -10.73 15.68 3.92
C LYS A 205 -10.03 16.66 4.88
N ALA A 206 -9.04 16.19 5.63
CA ALA A 206 -8.44 16.96 6.71
C ALA A 206 -6.93 16.86 6.59
N GLY A 207 -6.20 17.86 7.10
CA GLY A 207 -4.74 17.91 7.06
C GLY A 207 -4.10 16.94 8.05
N PHE A 208 -4.36 15.64 7.90
CA PHE A 208 -3.76 14.57 8.70
C PHE A 208 -3.19 13.48 7.81
N ALA A 209 -2.12 12.85 8.28
CA ALA A 209 -1.56 11.64 7.68
C ALA A 209 -1.10 10.67 8.77
N TYR A 210 -1.11 9.38 8.47
CA TYR A 210 -0.81 8.30 9.40
C TYR A 210 0.19 7.36 8.77
N VAL A 211 1.34 7.17 9.42
CA VAL A 211 2.41 6.31 8.92
C VAL A 211 2.50 5.07 9.80
N ILE A 212 2.43 3.90 9.17
CA ILE A 212 2.72 2.64 9.84
C ILE A 212 4.23 2.37 9.78
N ASN A 213 4.80 2.05 10.93
CA ASN A 213 6.22 1.80 11.10
C ASN A 213 6.46 0.29 11.22
N GLU A 214 7.21 -0.27 10.26
CA GLU A 214 7.39 -1.71 10.10
C GLU A 214 8.16 -2.36 11.24
N LEU A 215 9.21 -1.71 11.73
CA LEU A 215 10.19 -2.36 12.60
C LEU A 215 9.78 -2.34 14.07
N ASP A 216 9.08 -1.29 14.52
CA ASP A 216 8.63 -1.16 15.91
C ASP A 216 7.12 -1.40 16.10
N SER A 217 6.39 -1.71 15.02
CA SER A 217 4.94 -1.96 15.03
C SER A 217 4.18 -0.83 15.74
N SER A 218 4.32 0.38 15.19
CA SER A 218 3.66 1.58 15.67
C SER A 218 3.05 2.40 14.53
N VAL A 219 2.05 3.21 14.85
CA VAL A 219 1.49 4.23 13.96
C VAL A 219 1.91 5.60 14.47
N THR A 220 2.55 6.39 13.61
CA THR A 220 2.78 7.82 13.85
C THR A 220 1.71 8.65 13.16
N SER A 221 1.04 9.52 13.90
CA SER A 221 0.07 10.49 13.38
C SER A 221 0.75 11.82 13.13
N TYR A 222 0.39 12.49 12.03
CA TYR A 222 0.94 13.77 11.61
C TYR A 222 -0.16 14.78 11.29
N ARG A 223 0.08 16.06 11.58
CA ARG A 223 -0.54 17.15 10.82
C ARG A 223 0.15 17.24 9.46
N PHE A 224 -0.64 17.36 8.41
CA PHE A 224 -0.19 17.52 7.03
C PHE A 224 -0.63 18.88 6.50
N ASP A 225 0.32 19.67 6.03
CA ASP A 225 0.03 20.92 5.33
C ASP A 225 0.00 20.68 3.81
N PRO A 226 -1.19 20.76 3.15
CA PRO A 226 -1.31 20.51 1.72
C PRO A 226 -0.72 21.62 0.85
N HIS A 227 -0.27 22.75 1.42
CA HIS A 227 0.35 23.84 0.65
C HIS A 227 1.87 23.67 0.57
N SER A 228 2.52 23.30 1.68
CA SER A 228 3.97 23.12 1.74
C SER A 228 4.42 21.66 1.61
N GLY A 229 3.49 20.70 1.78
CA GLY A 229 3.81 19.28 1.85
C GLY A 229 4.42 18.85 3.18
N ALA A 230 4.47 19.74 4.18
CA ALA A 230 5.11 19.48 5.46
C ALA A 230 4.30 18.49 6.32
N LEU A 231 5.03 17.64 7.05
CA LEU A 231 4.50 16.70 8.04
C LEU A 231 5.02 17.08 9.43
N GLN A 232 4.11 17.23 10.39
CA GLN A 232 4.43 17.48 11.79
C GLN A 232 3.88 16.35 12.67
N PRO A 233 4.72 15.57 13.38
CA PRO A 233 4.25 14.46 14.21
C PRO A 233 3.47 14.96 15.42
N ILE A 234 2.38 14.29 15.76
CA ILE A 234 1.50 14.64 16.88
C ILE A 234 1.22 13.49 17.85
N GLN A 235 1.41 12.23 17.43
CA GLN A 235 1.18 11.06 18.27
C GLN A 235 1.95 9.86 17.74
N VAL A 236 2.36 8.95 18.64
CA VAL A 236 2.79 7.60 18.28
C VAL A 236 2.04 6.62 19.16
N LEU A 237 1.38 5.63 18.56
CA LEU A 237 0.69 4.54 19.26
C LEU A 237 1.19 3.17 18.78
N PRO A 238 1.22 2.14 19.65
CA PRO A 238 1.49 0.78 19.21
C PRO A 238 0.38 0.25 18.31
N SER A 239 0.74 -0.57 17.31
CA SER A 239 -0.18 -1.37 16.48
C SER A 239 -0.39 -2.78 16.99
N LEU A 240 0.03 -3.05 18.21
CA LEU A 240 -0.11 -4.32 18.89
C LEU A 240 -0.78 -4.14 20.25
N PRO A 241 -1.48 -5.16 20.77
CA PRO A 241 -1.90 -5.17 22.17
C PRO A 241 -0.70 -5.08 23.11
N ALA A 242 -0.87 -4.39 24.24
CA ALA A 242 0.17 -4.25 25.25
C ALA A 242 0.69 -5.60 25.81
N SER A 243 -0.10 -6.67 25.67
CA SER A 243 0.24 -8.01 26.13
C SER A 243 1.06 -8.85 25.14
N TYR A 244 1.25 -8.39 23.90
CA TYR A 244 2.00 -9.16 22.90
C TYR A 244 3.50 -8.87 22.98
N THR A 245 4.29 -9.93 23.19
CA THR A 245 5.75 -9.85 23.38
C THR A 245 6.55 -10.55 22.28
N GLY A 246 5.87 -11.10 21.27
CA GLY A 246 6.50 -11.77 20.14
C GLY A 246 7.07 -10.81 19.12
N ASN A 247 7.78 -11.36 18.12
CA ASN A 247 8.24 -10.57 16.99
C ASN A 247 7.06 -10.18 16.09
N SER A 248 6.97 -8.91 15.72
CA SER A 248 6.04 -8.46 14.69
C SER A 248 6.67 -7.43 13.77
N ARG A 249 6.15 -7.38 12.54
CA ARG A 249 6.47 -6.35 11.55
C ARG A 249 5.17 -5.81 10.95
N ALA A 250 4.89 -4.54 11.18
CA ALA A 250 3.72 -3.93 10.59
C ALA A 250 3.81 -3.86 9.06
N SER A 251 2.67 -3.74 8.39
CA SER A 251 2.59 -3.81 6.93
C SER A 251 1.69 -2.72 6.35
N GLU A 252 0.40 -3.01 6.18
CA GLU A 252 -0.52 -2.12 5.47
C GLU A 252 -1.17 -1.10 6.41
N ILE A 253 -1.61 0.04 5.86
CA ILE A 253 -2.39 1.05 6.58
C ILE A 253 -3.40 1.71 5.65
N GLU A 254 -4.67 1.71 6.05
CA GLU A 254 -5.76 2.31 5.26
C GLU A 254 -6.69 3.09 6.18
N ILE A 255 -7.17 4.24 5.69
CA ILE A 255 -8.22 5.03 6.32
C ILE A 255 -9.54 4.76 5.60
N ASP A 256 -10.62 4.62 6.36
CA ASP A 256 -11.95 4.51 5.76
C ASP A 256 -12.32 5.79 4.99
N ARG A 257 -13.21 5.68 4.00
CA ARG A 257 -13.64 6.81 3.17
C ARG A 257 -14.25 7.97 3.96
N SER A 258 -14.82 7.70 5.14
CA SER A 258 -15.40 8.75 5.99
C SER A 258 -14.35 9.48 6.83
N GLY A 259 -13.11 8.98 6.91
CA GLY A 259 -12.03 9.57 7.70
C GLY A 259 -12.22 9.39 9.21
N ARG A 260 -12.98 8.38 9.63
CA ARG A 260 -13.27 8.10 11.05
C ARG A 260 -12.43 6.98 11.62
N PHE A 261 -12.01 6.03 10.80
CA PHE A 261 -11.34 4.82 11.25
C PHE A 261 -10.08 4.57 10.45
N LEU A 262 -9.04 4.15 11.16
CA LEU A 262 -7.76 3.76 10.61
C LEU A 262 -7.52 2.30 10.92
N TYR A 263 -7.06 1.56 9.93
CA TYR A 263 -6.75 0.13 10.03
C TYR A 263 -5.26 -0.06 9.74
N ALA A 264 -4.60 -0.96 10.45
CA ALA A 264 -3.20 -1.30 10.20
C ALA A 264 -2.93 -2.79 10.41
N SER A 265 -2.19 -3.44 9.50
CA SER A 265 -1.88 -4.86 9.64
C SER A 265 -0.52 -5.14 10.24
N ASN A 266 -0.42 -6.23 10.99
CA ASN A 266 0.80 -6.70 11.65
C ASN A 266 1.09 -8.14 11.28
N ARG A 267 2.30 -8.39 10.75
CA ARG A 267 2.81 -9.74 10.45
C ARG A 267 3.50 -10.28 11.69
N GLY A 268 3.17 -11.49 12.13
CA GLY A 268 3.70 -12.09 13.37
C GLY A 268 2.67 -12.13 14.50
N TYR A 269 2.02 -11.01 14.84
CA TYR A 269 0.75 -11.06 15.60
C TYR A 269 -0.46 -11.37 14.71
N ASP A 270 -0.26 -11.36 13.38
CA ASP A 270 -1.23 -11.75 12.35
C ASP A 270 -2.61 -11.14 12.58
N SER A 271 -2.64 -9.81 12.66
CA SER A 271 -3.81 -9.03 13.08
C SER A 271 -3.99 -7.74 12.28
N ILE A 272 -5.21 -7.20 12.34
CA ILE A 272 -5.55 -5.82 12.02
C ILE A 272 -5.78 -5.05 13.32
N ALA A 273 -5.02 -3.97 13.52
CA ALA A 273 -5.29 -2.96 14.53
C ALA A 273 -6.31 -1.95 13.98
N VAL A 274 -7.32 -1.61 14.78
CA VAL A 274 -8.37 -0.64 14.43
C VAL A 274 -8.28 0.54 15.38
N TYR A 275 -8.33 1.76 14.84
CA TYR A 275 -8.34 3.00 15.61
C TYR A 275 -9.50 3.90 15.18
N ALA A 276 -10.07 4.62 16.15
CA ALA A 276 -10.93 5.75 15.90
C ALA A 276 -10.07 7.02 15.75
N ILE A 277 -10.44 7.87 14.80
CA ILE A 277 -9.78 9.15 14.52
C ILE A 277 -10.60 10.28 15.15
N ASP A 278 -9.97 11.05 16.03
CA ASP A 278 -10.55 12.32 16.49
C ASP A 278 -10.52 13.34 15.34
N ARG A 279 -11.70 13.83 14.95
CA ARG A 279 -11.87 14.65 13.74
C ARG A 279 -11.21 16.04 13.82
N VAL A 280 -10.91 16.51 15.03
CA VAL A 280 -10.39 17.88 15.25
C VAL A 280 -8.88 17.86 15.43
N SER A 281 -8.39 16.94 16.26
CA SER A 281 -6.97 16.83 16.60
C SER A 281 -6.20 15.89 15.67
N GLY A 282 -6.89 14.95 15.01
CA GLY A 282 -6.29 13.89 14.21
C GLY A 282 -5.70 12.75 15.04
N LEU A 283 -5.85 12.79 16.37
CA LEU A 283 -5.33 11.77 17.28
C LEU A 283 -6.11 10.46 17.14
N LEU A 284 -5.40 9.36 17.30
CA LEU A 284 -5.93 8.01 17.28
C LEU A 284 -6.29 7.54 18.70
N SER A 285 -7.34 6.74 18.79
CA SER A 285 -7.69 5.93 19.97
C SER A 285 -7.89 4.48 19.54
N PRO A 286 -7.25 3.49 20.19
CA PRO A 286 -7.42 2.10 19.82
C PRO A 286 -8.87 1.64 20.05
N VAL A 287 -9.43 0.94 19.07
CA VAL A 287 -10.74 0.28 19.14
C VAL A 287 -10.53 -1.19 19.46
N GLU A 288 -9.73 -1.89 18.66
CA GLU A 288 -9.45 -3.32 18.85
C GLU A 288 -8.22 -3.79 18.06
N PHE A 289 -7.83 -5.04 18.29
CA PHE A 289 -6.82 -5.77 17.53
C PHE A 289 -7.40 -7.15 17.18
N VAL A 290 -7.66 -7.41 15.90
CA VAL A 290 -8.40 -8.60 15.45
C VAL A 290 -7.48 -9.50 14.65
N LEU A 291 -7.40 -10.78 15.01
CA LEU A 291 -6.62 -11.78 14.27
C LEU A 291 -7.21 -12.01 12.87
N THR A 292 -6.36 -12.13 11.85
CA THR A 292 -6.77 -12.25 10.45
C THR A 292 -7.15 -13.66 9.99
N GLU A 293 -7.15 -14.63 10.92
CA GLU A 293 -7.42 -16.05 10.64
C GLU A 293 -6.51 -16.64 9.56
N GLY A 294 -5.28 -16.12 9.48
CA GLY A 294 -4.23 -16.60 8.60
C GLY A 294 -2.88 -16.13 9.12
N LYS A 295 -1.86 -16.18 8.27
CA LYS A 295 -0.49 -15.81 8.64
C LYS A 295 0.06 -14.74 7.72
N THR A 296 0.78 -13.78 8.28
CA THR A 296 1.44 -12.71 7.55
C THR A 296 0.43 -11.90 6.71
N PRO A 297 -0.51 -11.16 7.35
CA PRO A 297 -1.44 -10.28 6.65
C PRO A 297 -0.69 -9.11 6.03
N ARG A 298 -0.07 -9.35 4.88
CA ARG A 298 0.81 -8.39 4.21
C ARG A 298 0.03 -7.20 3.68
N PHE A 299 -1.22 -7.43 3.31
CA PHE A 299 -2.12 -6.42 2.80
C PHE A 299 -3.52 -6.66 3.35
N PHE A 300 -4.31 -5.61 3.39
CA PHE A 300 -5.76 -5.71 3.50
C PHE A 300 -6.36 -4.55 2.71
N THR A 301 -7.65 -4.61 2.41
CA THR A 301 -8.35 -3.47 1.83
C THR A 301 -9.82 -3.46 2.18
N LEU A 302 -10.41 -2.26 2.24
CA LEU A 302 -11.85 -2.06 2.41
C LEU A 302 -12.57 -2.11 1.05
N THR A 303 -13.73 -2.76 1.01
CA THR A 303 -14.59 -2.71 -0.17
C THR A 303 -15.01 -1.28 -0.49
N PRO A 304 -15.36 -0.95 -1.75
CA PRO A 304 -15.77 0.40 -2.09
C PRO A 304 -16.97 0.94 -1.31
N ASP A 305 -17.90 0.07 -0.91
CA ASP A 305 -19.04 0.43 -0.06
C ASP A 305 -18.70 0.45 1.45
N GLN A 306 -17.45 0.14 1.80
CA GLN A 306 -16.88 0.14 3.17
C GLN A 306 -17.56 -0.84 4.13
N ARG A 307 -18.32 -1.81 3.60
CA ARG A 307 -19.03 -2.81 4.41
C ARG A 307 -18.15 -3.99 4.81
N PHE A 308 -17.11 -4.27 4.01
CA PHE A 308 -16.22 -5.40 4.25
C PHE A 308 -14.76 -4.98 4.18
N LEU A 309 -13.93 -5.70 4.92
CA LEU A 309 -12.48 -5.67 4.85
C LEU A 309 -11.99 -7.06 4.45
N PHE A 310 -11.12 -7.14 3.45
CA PHE A 310 -10.43 -8.37 3.08
C PHE A 310 -8.99 -8.35 3.58
N ALA A 311 -8.62 -9.30 4.45
CA ALA A 311 -7.24 -9.51 4.88
C ALA A 311 -6.55 -10.54 3.97
N LEU A 312 -5.40 -10.18 3.41
CA LEU A 312 -4.61 -11.02 2.50
C LEU A 312 -3.42 -11.60 3.28
N ASN A 313 -3.51 -12.88 3.60
CA ASN A 313 -2.53 -13.61 4.41
C ASN A 313 -1.53 -14.34 3.50
N GLU A 314 -0.34 -13.75 3.33
CA GLU A 314 0.71 -14.17 2.39
C GLU A 314 1.18 -15.61 2.67
N ASP A 315 1.46 -15.93 3.92
CA ASP A 315 2.10 -17.21 4.27
C ASP A 315 1.12 -18.36 4.42
N SER A 316 -0.18 -18.07 4.56
CA SER A 316 -1.24 -19.08 4.68
C SER A 316 -2.11 -19.21 3.43
N ASP A 317 -1.76 -18.53 2.33
CA ASP A 317 -2.47 -18.58 1.04
C ASP A 317 -3.98 -18.32 1.16
N SER A 318 -4.36 -17.34 1.97
CA SER A 318 -5.78 -17.09 2.24
C SER A 318 -6.14 -15.62 2.15
N ILE A 319 -7.33 -15.37 1.65
CA ILE A 319 -8.03 -14.10 1.76
C ILE A 319 -9.23 -14.32 2.67
N VAL A 320 -9.33 -13.54 3.74
CA VAL A 320 -10.40 -13.66 4.76
C VAL A 320 -11.22 -12.37 4.79
N SER A 321 -12.55 -12.50 4.85
CA SER A 321 -13.48 -11.38 4.86
C SER A 321 -13.99 -11.07 6.27
N PHE A 322 -14.04 -9.78 6.59
CA PHE A 322 -14.59 -9.22 7.83
C PHE A 322 -15.67 -8.20 7.48
N ALA A 323 -16.81 -8.23 8.16
CA ALA A 323 -17.81 -7.18 8.12
C ALA A 323 -17.35 -6.02 9.02
N VAL A 324 -17.49 -4.80 8.52
CA VAL A 324 -17.12 -3.55 9.20
C VAL A 324 -18.35 -2.95 9.85
N ASP A 325 -18.30 -2.72 11.16
CA ASP A 325 -19.32 -1.94 11.85
C ASP A 325 -19.17 -0.45 11.50
N PRO A 326 -20.17 0.19 10.87
CA PRO A 326 -20.03 1.56 10.37
C PRO A 326 -20.01 2.63 11.47
N CYS A 327 -20.34 2.26 12.72
CA CYS A 327 -20.42 3.17 13.85
C CYS A 327 -19.12 3.20 14.67
N SER A 328 -18.45 2.06 14.78
CA SER A 328 -17.26 1.85 15.62
C SER A 328 -16.01 1.50 14.83
N GLY A 329 -16.15 1.13 13.55
CA GLY A 329 -15.07 0.64 12.71
C GLY A 329 -14.66 -0.81 13.01
N ALA A 330 -15.26 -1.45 14.01
CA ALA A 330 -14.90 -2.78 14.45
C ALA A 330 -15.17 -3.86 13.38
N LEU A 331 -14.41 -4.95 13.43
CA LEU A 331 -14.39 -6.04 12.48
C LEU A 331 -15.01 -7.30 13.08
N SER A 332 -15.96 -7.88 12.35
CA SER A 332 -16.57 -9.16 12.69
C SER A 332 -16.36 -10.16 11.56
N LYS A 333 -16.02 -11.40 11.89
CA LYS A 333 -15.80 -12.44 10.88
C LYS A 333 -17.09 -12.69 10.10
N THR A 334 -17.02 -12.72 8.77
CA THR A 334 -18.16 -13.14 7.93
C THR A 334 -18.27 -14.66 7.83
N GLY A 335 -17.17 -15.36 8.10
CA GLY A 335 -17.02 -16.81 7.85
C GLY A 335 -16.58 -17.13 6.43
N PHE A 336 -16.46 -16.13 5.54
CA PHE A 336 -15.93 -16.33 4.19
C PHE A 336 -14.40 -16.30 4.18
N SER A 337 -13.82 -17.28 3.49
CA SER A 337 -12.43 -17.27 3.08
C SER A 337 -12.29 -17.92 1.70
N VAL A 338 -11.24 -17.53 0.98
CA VAL A 338 -10.86 -18.16 -0.30
C VAL A 338 -9.37 -18.46 -0.28
N SER A 339 -9.01 -19.61 -0.84
CA SER A 339 -7.61 -19.99 -1.06
C SER A 339 -7.04 -19.18 -2.22
N THR A 340 -5.93 -18.50 -2.01
CA THR A 340 -5.21 -17.75 -3.05
C THR A 340 -3.74 -17.81 -2.71
N GLY A 341 -2.89 -18.30 -3.60
CA GLY A 341 -1.46 -18.43 -3.31
C GLY A 341 -0.81 -17.07 -3.03
N SER A 342 -0.16 -16.95 -1.87
CA SER A 342 0.66 -15.80 -1.45
C SER A 342 0.14 -14.41 -1.87
N PRO A 343 -1.09 -14.01 -1.48
CA PRO A 343 -1.70 -12.76 -1.90
C PRO A 343 -1.08 -11.58 -1.13
N VAL A 344 -0.72 -10.50 -1.83
CA VAL A 344 0.02 -9.37 -1.23
C VAL A 344 -0.49 -7.99 -1.64
N CYS A 345 -1.49 -7.91 -2.52
CA CYS A 345 -2.18 -6.67 -2.86
C CYS A 345 -3.57 -7.00 -3.40
N MET A 346 -4.57 -6.18 -3.07
CA MET A 346 -5.91 -6.25 -3.67
C MET A 346 -6.40 -4.83 -3.98
N ILE A 347 -6.96 -4.64 -5.17
CA ILE A 347 -7.66 -3.41 -5.56
C ILE A 347 -9.00 -3.75 -6.22
N PHE A 348 -9.96 -2.82 -6.21
CA PHE A 348 -11.28 -3.02 -6.79
C PHE A 348 -11.49 -2.20 -8.06
N SER A 349 -12.24 -2.75 -9.01
CA SER A 349 -12.85 -1.95 -10.08
C SER A 349 -13.80 -0.91 -9.48
N ALA A 350 -13.99 0.21 -10.19
CA ALA A 350 -15.05 1.15 -9.87
C ALA A 350 -16.44 0.52 -9.97
#